data_AF-A0A0B7NRV6-F1
#
_entry.id   AF-A0A0B7NRV6-F1
#
_cell.length_a   1.000
_cell.length_b   1.000
_cell.length_c   1.000
_cell.angle_alpha   90.00
_cell.angle_beta   90.00
_cell.angle_gamma   90.00
#
_symmetry.space_group_name_H-M   'P 1'
#
loop_
_entity.id
_entity.type
_entity.pdbx_description
1 polymer ?
#
loop_
_entity_poly.entity_id
_entity_poly.type
_entity_poly.pdbx_seq_one_letter_code
_entity_poly.pdbx_strand_id
1 'polypeptide(L)'
;MFVPSLLEQSPTLDIAHGGFRESRSSLDQVQCLMEICSILRRNYSTLPTLAFLDNKSAYDTVDRSYIWRELQPHLCPALLGLIKNLFDHVRIEILLDNRVSYRFSPVKGVLQGSILSPFLYSIYINRFPLISRQPLVLDDSFSGDIVSGLIPSINCLLYADDVVLIANPENLTSLLHQCEAHSYSLGYRWNPSKCVAVAPSSDTQVYQLYGTTIHKESSFSYLGIPIKPGGLLNYPAVVQQSINKASLTMNQLTAIGLNSNGFPPLLACRFYSQMIRSQLAYGLAISPITNRLIQQLDVFQNQCIRRIFGGHSKSSAQVMLHLVNLPSMRTRVATLQAQYLFRGSYLPDDTLLAHLLSYIQSPSSRSHWCKLANTQMWKSLCRPNLDTLDVKEFRSVRNQFLSDQFQDSYANSNSILLSSTRPTTQVDPILWLSMTCSERSRVVRWRLGWLPGGKPKEYILHPGHNWSRRHVHECLSVHDRLYLPRSIEDPISFLLNLLPLHKPRPTDHHNWVVLWPILCTILHELDYYFHDECPPPPVDPGAKLLNWLSEQ
;
A
#
# COMPACT_ATOMS: atom_id res chain seq x y z
N MET A 1 13.45 5.04 -27.76
CA MET A 1 14.89 4.82 -28.00
C MET A 1 15.78 5.95 -27.46
N PHE A 2 15.27 7.16 -27.16
CA PHE A 2 16.07 8.31 -26.68
C PHE A 2 16.42 8.36 -25.19
N VAL A 3 15.57 7.82 -24.30
CA VAL A 3 15.76 7.91 -22.84
C VAL A 3 16.91 7.02 -22.32
N PRO A 4 17.10 5.77 -22.81
CA PRO A 4 18.19 4.92 -22.33
C PRO A 4 19.58 5.54 -22.58
N SER A 5 19.82 6.09 -23.78
CA SER A 5 21.12 6.72 -24.08
C SER A 5 21.35 8.00 -23.26
N LEU A 6 20.29 8.75 -22.94
CA LEU A 6 20.41 9.94 -22.10
C LEU A 6 20.85 9.57 -20.68
N LEU A 7 20.23 8.55 -20.07
CA LEU A 7 20.56 8.12 -18.72
C LEU A 7 21.97 7.51 -18.64
N GLU A 8 22.35 6.69 -19.63
CA GLU A 8 23.67 6.05 -19.69
C GLU A 8 24.81 7.04 -19.92
N GLN A 9 24.59 8.09 -20.72
CA GLN A 9 25.65 9.05 -21.06
C GLN A 9 25.76 10.19 -20.04
N SER A 10 24.76 10.38 -19.19
CA SER A 10 24.70 11.49 -18.22
C SER A 10 25.62 11.32 -17.02
N PRO A 11 25.91 12.41 -16.27
CA PRO A 11 26.72 12.33 -15.06
C PRO A 11 26.12 11.36 -14.03
N THR A 12 27.00 10.62 -13.36
CA THR A 12 26.61 9.70 -12.30
C THR A 12 25.95 10.45 -11.15
N LEU A 13 24.73 10.03 -10.80
CA LEU A 13 24.01 10.58 -9.67
C LEU A 13 24.46 9.94 -8.37
N ASP A 14 24.61 10.77 -7.34
CA ASP A 14 25.07 10.36 -6.03
C ASP A 14 24.19 9.26 -5.41
N ILE A 15 24.79 8.28 -4.72
CA ILE A 15 24.06 7.16 -4.11
C ILE A 15 23.04 7.60 -3.06
N ALA A 16 23.22 8.76 -2.41
CA ALA A 16 22.29 9.33 -1.45
C ALA A 16 20.96 9.79 -2.08
N HIS A 17 20.91 9.87 -3.41
CA HIS A 17 19.74 10.30 -4.14
C HIS A 17 18.81 9.12 -4.47
N GLY A 18 17.59 9.14 -3.94
CA GLY A 18 16.54 8.14 -4.19
C GLY A 18 15.38 8.60 -5.07
N GLY A 19 15.18 9.91 -5.25
CA GLY A 19 14.04 10.48 -5.97
C GLY A 19 14.11 10.23 -7.48
N PHE A 20 12.98 9.80 -8.07
CA PHE A 20 12.81 9.63 -9.53
C PHE A 20 13.90 8.79 -10.23
N ARG A 21 14.49 7.83 -9.49
CA ARG A 21 15.49 6.91 -10.01
C ARG A 21 14.95 5.50 -10.09
N GLU A 22 15.39 4.76 -11.10
CA GLU A 22 15.05 3.36 -11.25
C GLU A 22 15.53 2.55 -10.05
N SER A 23 14.75 1.52 -9.71
CA SER A 23 15.04 0.60 -8.61
C SER A 23 15.20 1.25 -7.24
N ARG A 24 14.69 2.47 -7.04
CA ARG A 24 14.65 3.18 -5.75
C ARG A 24 13.23 3.64 -5.43
N SER A 25 12.85 3.57 -4.17
CA SER A 25 11.52 3.94 -3.69
C SER A 25 11.62 4.84 -2.46
N SER A 26 10.53 5.54 -2.13
CA SER A 26 10.47 6.34 -0.91
C SER A 26 10.71 5.48 0.35
N LEU A 27 10.24 4.23 0.35
CA LEU A 27 10.47 3.29 1.45
C LEU A 27 11.94 2.91 1.59
N ASP A 28 12.66 2.76 0.47
CA ASP A 28 14.12 2.50 0.52
C ASP A 28 14.84 3.68 1.15
N GLN A 29 14.44 4.91 0.79
CA GLN A 29 15.05 6.12 1.32
C GLN A 29 14.83 6.25 2.84
N VAL A 30 13.62 5.95 3.32
CA VAL A 30 13.33 5.91 4.75
C VAL A 30 14.09 4.78 5.45
N GLN A 31 14.18 3.60 4.83
CA GLN A 31 14.96 2.49 5.36
C GLN A 31 16.46 2.84 5.46
N CYS A 32 17.03 3.50 4.46
CA CYS A 32 18.41 3.97 4.48
C CYS A 32 18.63 4.95 5.64
N LEU A 33 17.74 5.93 5.81
CA LEU A 33 17.79 6.87 6.94
C LEU A 33 17.81 6.13 8.29
N MET A 34 16.88 5.19 8.48
CA MET A 34 16.77 4.41 9.70
C MET A 34 18.03 3.58 10.01
N GLU A 35 18.58 2.91 8.99
CA GLU A 35 19.76 2.06 9.18
C GLU A 35 21.02 2.92 9.39
N ILE A 36 21.20 4.02 8.66
CA ILE A 36 22.30 4.98 8.91
C ILE A 36 22.23 5.48 10.36
N CYS A 37 21.07 5.99 10.81
CA CYS A 37 20.94 6.45 12.20
C CYS A 37 21.07 5.31 13.23
N SER A 38 20.70 4.08 12.88
CA SER A 38 20.90 2.91 13.73
C SER A 38 22.38 2.57 13.89
N ILE A 39 23.15 2.62 12.80
CA ILE A 39 24.58 2.38 12.77
C ILE A 39 25.31 3.47 13.57
N LEU A 40 25.00 4.75 13.32
CA LEU A 40 25.58 5.88 14.06
C LEU A 40 25.40 5.74 15.58
N ARG A 41 24.22 5.30 16.03
CA ARG A 41 23.95 5.08 17.45
C ARG A 41 24.70 3.92 18.07
N ARG A 42 24.85 2.81 17.33
CA ARG A 42 25.38 1.56 17.87
C ARG A 42 26.90 1.52 17.80
N ASN A 43 27.46 2.02 16.72
CA ASN A 43 28.89 1.91 16.44
C ASN A 43 29.66 3.15 16.92
N TYR A 44 28.98 4.31 17.01
CA TYR A 44 29.62 5.57 17.35
C TYR A 44 29.00 6.26 18.58
N SER A 45 28.13 5.56 19.31
CA SER A 45 27.45 6.07 20.51
C SER A 45 26.76 7.42 20.31
N THR A 46 26.37 7.74 19.07
CA THR A 46 25.87 9.06 18.72
C THR A 46 24.39 9.02 18.38
N LEU A 47 23.60 9.87 19.01
CA LEU A 47 22.20 10.06 18.67
C LEU A 47 22.05 11.22 17.67
N PRO A 48 21.93 10.96 16.35
CA PRO A 48 21.94 12.03 15.36
C PRO A 48 20.69 12.89 15.45
N THR A 49 20.88 14.19 15.27
CA THR A 49 19.85 15.17 14.98
C THR A 49 19.59 15.18 13.47
N LEU A 50 18.31 15.23 13.10
CA LEU A 50 17.87 15.27 11.72
C LEU A 50 17.35 16.66 11.38
N ALA A 51 17.76 17.25 10.27
CA ALA A 51 17.15 18.47 9.74
C ALA A 51 16.50 18.17 8.40
N PHE A 52 15.17 18.25 8.36
CA PHE A 52 14.37 18.11 7.15
C PHE A 52 14.26 19.49 6.50
N LEU A 53 14.74 19.60 5.27
CA LEU A 53 14.80 20.85 4.51
C LEU A 53 13.74 20.86 3.42
N ASP A 54 13.05 22.00 3.29
CA ASP A 54 12.06 22.27 2.24
C ASP A 54 12.62 23.32 1.27
N ASN A 55 12.66 23.00 -0.02
CA ASN A 55 13.10 23.94 -1.06
C ASN A 55 11.91 24.77 -1.55
N LYS A 56 12.06 26.10 -1.55
CA LYS A 56 11.01 27.01 -2.01
C LYS A 56 10.85 26.91 -3.53
N SER A 57 9.75 26.33 -3.99
CA SER A 57 9.43 26.18 -5.41
C SER A 57 10.56 25.50 -6.18
N ALA A 58 10.92 24.28 -5.74
CA ALA A 58 12.10 23.55 -6.21
C ALA A 58 12.22 23.47 -7.75
N TYR A 59 11.11 23.18 -8.44
CA TYR A 59 11.14 23.06 -9.90
C TYR A 59 11.20 24.41 -10.60
N ASP A 60 10.53 25.44 -10.07
CA ASP A 60 10.42 26.74 -10.73
C ASP A 60 11.69 27.62 -10.60
N THR A 61 12.54 27.31 -9.61
CA THR A 61 13.74 28.10 -9.28
C THR A 61 15.02 27.60 -9.94
N VAL A 62 14.98 26.45 -10.61
CA VAL A 62 16.16 25.81 -11.22
C VAL A 62 16.83 26.70 -12.26
N ASP A 63 18.14 26.91 -12.13
CA ASP A 63 18.95 27.52 -13.18
C ASP A 63 19.29 26.48 -14.26
N ARG A 64 18.63 26.59 -15.41
CA ARG A 64 18.84 25.68 -16.55
C ARG A 64 20.26 25.75 -17.12
N SER A 65 20.91 26.91 -17.07
CA SER A 65 22.27 27.07 -17.59
C SER A 65 23.26 26.18 -16.84
N TYR A 66 23.03 25.98 -15.54
CA TYR A 66 23.81 25.06 -14.72
C TYR A 66 23.68 23.62 -15.22
N ILE A 67 22.45 23.14 -15.44
CA ILE A 67 22.18 21.79 -15.93
C ILE A 67 22.85 21.57 -17.29
N TRP A 68 22.73 22.53 -18.20
CA TRP A 68 23.34 22.47 -19.52
C TRP A 68 24.85 22.31 -19.48
N ARG A 69 25.51 23.02 -18.55
CA ARG A 69 26.95 22.94 -18.36
C ARG A 69 27.37 21.59 -17.77
N GLU A 70 26.60 21.02 -16.84
CA GLU A 70 26.89 19.69 -16.28
C GLU A 70 26.64 18.58 -17.32
N LEU A 71 25.69 18.75 -18.25
CA LEU A 71 25.43 17.77 -19.31
C LEU A 71 26.39 17.87 -20.50
N GLN A 72 27.04 19.02 -20.71
CA GLN A 72 27.87 19.28 -21.89
C GLN A 72 29.05 18.31 -22.09
N PRO A 73 29.78 17.87 -21.05
CA PRO A 73 30.87 16.89 -21.22
C PRO A 73 30.39 15.48 -21.57
N HIS A 74 29.10 15.22 -21.33
CA HIS A 74 28.51 13.89 -21.29
C HIS A 74 27.70 13.57 -22.55
N LEU A 75 26.98 14.56 -23.07
CA LEU A 75 26.07 14.39 -24.20
C LEU A 75 26.67 14.90 -25.50
N CYS A 76 26.31 14.25 -26.61
CA CYS A 76 26.66 14.78 -27.92
C CYS A 76 25.94 16.13 -28.16
N PRO A 77 26.54 17.06 -28.93
CA PRO A 77 25.98 18.40 -29.14
C PRO A 77 24.55 18.41 -29.67
N ALA A 78 24.19 17.46 -30.53
CA ALA A 78 22.84 17.34 -31.09
C ALA A 78 21.79 17.01 -30.02
N LEU A 79 22.09 16.06 -29.12
CA LEU A 79 21.18 15.68 -28.04
C LEU A 79 21.03 16.80 -27.01
N LEU A 80 22.14 17.44 -26.61
CA LEU A 80 22.10 18.60 -25.72
C LEU A 80 21.30 19.76 -26.34
N GLY A 81 21.50 20.04 -27.63
CA GLY A 81 20.75 21.06 -28.37
C GLY A 81 19.25 20.79 -28.40
N LEU A 82 18.85 19.52 -28.60
CA LEU A 82 17.45 19.11 -28.53
C LEU A 82 16.84 19.38 -27.15
N ILE A 83 17.54 18.97 -26.08
CA ILE A 83 17.06 19.18 -24.70
C ILE A 83 16.96 20.68 -24.39
N LYS A 84 17.95 21.49 -24.77
CA LYS A 84 17.89 22.96 -24.64
C LYS A 84 16.68 23.54 -25.35
N ASN A 85 16.42 23.14 -26.60
CA ASN A 85 15.27 23.63 -27.36
C ASN A 85 13.93 23.30 -26.69
N LEU A 86 13.82 22.15 -26.03
CA LEU A 86 12.61 21.74 -25.31
C LEU A 86 12.31 22.58 -24.07
N PHE A 87 13.32 23.22 -23.47
CA PHE A 87 13.17 23.95 -22.19
C PHE A 87 13.38 25.46 -22.34
N ASP A 88 14.27 25.92 -23.22
CA ASP A 88 14.65 27.33 -23.35
C ASP A 88 13.71 28.13 -24.27
N HIS A 89 13.00 27.46 -25.18
CA HIS A 89 12.09 28.10 -26.14
C HIS A 89 10.61 27.82 -25.86
N VAL A 90 10.25 27.76 -24.57
CA VAL A 90 8.86 27.53 -24.15
C VAL A 90 8.13 28.84 -23.89
N ARG A 91 6.84 28.88 -24.25
CA ARG A 91 5.90 29.95 -23.92
C ARG A 91 4.76 29.35 -23.10
N ILE A 92 4.41 30.02 -22.01
CA ILE A 92 3.38 29.57 -21.07
C ILE A 92 2.28 30.64 -20.98
N GLU A 93 1.05 30.18 -20.83
CA GLU A 93 -0.13 30.96 -20.47
C GLU A 93 -0.76 30.31 -19.23
N ILE A 94 -1.28 31.13 -18.31
CA ILE A 94 -1.96 30.66 -17.10
C ILE A 94 -3.47 30.84 -17.32
N LEU A 95 -4.22 29.75 -17.18
CA LEU A 95 -5.68 29.77 -17.16
C LEU A 95 -6.16 29.81 -15.70
N LEU A 96 -6.70 30.94 -15.27
CA LEU A 96 -7.28 31.14 -13.93
C LEU A 96 -8.68 31.73 -14.09
N ASP A 97 -9.70 31.08 -13.52
CA ASP A 97 -11.10 31.52 -13.58
C ASP A 97 -11.60 31.81 -15.01
N ASN A 98 -11.28 30.92 -15.95
CA ASN A 98 -11.54 31.06 -17.40
C ASN A 98 -10.91 32.31 -18.05
N ARG A 99 -9.94 32.94 -17.39
CA ARG A 99 -9.13 34.03 -17.94
C ARG A 99 -7.73 33.54 -18.24
N VAL A 100 -7.23 33.91 -19.41
CA VAL A 100 -5.89 33.53 -19.89
C VAL A 100 -4.94 34.70 -19.67
N SER A 101 -3.78 34.45 -19.06
CA SER A 101 -2.72 35.46 -18.93
C SER A 101 -2.13 35.82 -20.30
N TYR A 102 -1.33 36.88 -20.37
CA TYR A 102 -0.46 37.06 -21.52
C TYR A 102 0.57 35.92 -21.62
N ARG A 103 1.06 35.65 -22.83
CA ARG A 103 2.15 34.68 -23.07
C ARG A 103 3.45 35.22 -22.51
N PHE A 104 4.14 34.41 -21.72
CA PHE A 104 5.49 34.70 -21.27
C PHE A 104 6.40 33.48 -21.43
N SER A 105 7.71 33.72 -21.48
CA SER A 105 8.71 32.65 -21.50
C SER A 105 9.42 32.62 -20.15
N PRO A 106 9.27 31.55 -19.36
CA PRO A 106 10.00 31.44 -18.10
C PRO A 106 11.50 31.36 -18.40
N VAL A 107 12.32 32.07 -17.61
CA VAL A 107 13.78 32.05 -17.73
C VAL A 107 14.40 30.96 -16.85
N LYS A 108 13.79 30.72 -15.69
CA LYS A 108 14.18 29.67 -14.74
C LYS A 108 13.18 28.52 -14.74
N GLY A 109 13.58 27.46 -14.07
CA GLY A 109 12.76 26.33 -13.75
C GLY A 109 12.75 25.23 -14.80
N VAL A 110 12.42 24.02 -14.34
CA VAL A 110 12.06 22.88 -15.18
C VAL A 110 10.54 22.76 -15.24
N LEU A 111 10.01 22.26 -16.35
CA LEU A 111 8.57 22.28 -16.64
C LEU A 111 7.84 21.19 -15.82
N GLN A 112 6.97 21.57 -14.89
CA GLN A 112 6.13 20.60 -14.20
C GLN A 112 5.23 19.85 -15.20
N GLY A 113 5.18 18.51 -15.07
CA GLY A 113 4.47 17.63 -16.01
C GLY A 113 5.33 17.12 -17.18
N SER A 114 6.52 17.68 -17.42
CA SER A 114 7.47 17.08 -18.38
C SER A 114 8.15 15.85 -17.79
N ILE A 115 8.24 14.80 -18.60
CA ILE A 115 8.91 13.54 -18.23
C ILE A 115 10.42 13.70 -17.96
N LEU A 116 11.04 14.76 -18.50
CA LEU A 116 12.48 15.03 -18.33
C LEU A 116 12.78 15.88 -17.08
N SER A 117 11.82 16.65 -16.59
CA SER A 117 12.04 17.56 -15.48
C SER A 117 12.55 16.89 -14.20
N PRO A 118 12.03 15.72 -13.78
CA PRO A 118 12.57 15.03 -12.61
C PRO A 118 14.05 14.65 -12.77
N PHE A 119 14.43 14.18 -13.95
CA PHE A 119 15.82 13.82 -14.25
C PHE A 119 16.75 15.04 -14.28
N LEU A 120 16.33 16.12 -14.92
CA LEU A 120 17.11 17.37 -14.97
C LEU A 120 17.25 18.01 -13.59
N TYR A 121 16.19 17.95 -12.77
CA TYR A 121 16.27 18.37 -11.36
C TYR A 121 17.27 17.53 -10.58
N SER A 122 17.32 16.21 -10.84
CA SER A 122 18.31 15.34 -10.20
C SER A 122 19.74 15.71 -10.52
N ILE A 123 20.04 16.10 -11.76
CA ILE A 123 21.35 16.62 -12.16
C ILE A 123 21.64 17.94 -11.43
N TYR A 124 20.66 18.84 -11.38
CA TYR A 124 20.80 20.16 -10.75
C TYR A 124 21.20 20.07 -9.28
N ILE A 125 20.57 19.19 -8.49
CA ILE A 125 20.86 19.05 -7.05
C ILE A 125 22.03 18.10 -6.75
N ASN A 126 22.58 17.39 -7.75
CA ASN A 126 23.54 16.29 -7.55
C ASN A 126 24.85 16.69 -6.85
N ARG A 127 25.25 17.97 -6.88
CA ARG A 127 26.46 18.43 -6.19
C ARG A 127 26.29 18.58 -4.69
N PHE A 128 25.05 18.66 -4.20
CA PHE A 128 24.77 18.90 -2.81
C PHE A 128 25.36 17.82 -1.88
N PRO A 129 25.18 16.50 -2.12
CA PRO A 129 25.83 15.45 -1.34
C PRO A 129 27.35 15.55 -1.30
N LEU A 130 27.98 15.94 -2.41
CA LEU A 130 29.43 15.99 -2.55
C LEU A 130 30.05 17.10 -1.70
N ILE A 131 29.36 18.23 -1.57
CA ILE A 131 29.80 19.35 -0.73
C ILE A 131 29.57 19.03 0.75
N SER A 132 28.47 18.33 1.04
CA SER A 132 28.08 17.97 2.39
C SER A 132 28.99 16.88 2.97
N ARG A 133 29.52 15.94 2.18
CA ARG A 133 30.40 14.82 2.61
C ARG A 133 31.74 15.23 3.25
N GLN A 134 31.70 15.88 4.40
CA GLN A 134 32.79 15.81 5.37
C GLN A 134 32.54 14.60 6.27
N PRO A 135 33.56 13.80 6.61
CA PRO A 135 33.38 12.73 7.59
C PRO A 135 32.81 13.34 8.87
N LEU A 136 31.77 12.73 9.44
CA LEU A 136 31.51 12.93 10.87
C LEU A 136 32.81 12.52 11.57
N VAL A 137 33.57 13.49 12.10
CA VAL A 137 34.83 13.22 12.82
C VAL A 137 34.45 12.40 14.05
N LEU A 138 34.62 11.10 13.93
CA LEU A 138 34.29 10.10 14.94
C LEU A 138 35.54 9.24 15.11
N ASP A 139 35.97 9.12 16.36
CA ASP A 139 37.27 8.62 16.82
C ASP A 139 37.78 7.34 16.10
N ASP A 140 39.11 7.23 15.92
CA ASP A 140 39.86 6.36 14.99
C ASP A 140 39.82 4.85 15.30
N SER A 141 38.79 4.36 16.00
CA SER A 141 38.65 2.95 16.35
C SER A 141 37.51 2.29 15.58
N PHE A 142 37.80 1.73 14.40
CA PHE A 142 37.43 0.36 13.96
C PHE A 142 37.58 0.11 12.44
N SER A 143 37.83 -1.17 12.14
CA SER A 143 38.30 -1.81 10.90
C SER A 143 37.43 -1.63 9.62
N GLY A 144 37.92 -0.82 8.68
CA GLY A 144 37.89 -1.01 7.21
C GLY A 144 36.72 -1.73 6.50
N ASP A 145 35.47 -1.30 6.67
CA ASP A 145 34.30 -1.75 5.88
C ASP A 145 33.34 -0.56 5.63
N ILE A 146 32.27 -0.72 4.83
CA ILE A 146 31.24 0.30 4.49
C ILE A 146 30.81 1.12 5.71
N VAL A 147 30.77 0.49 6.87
CA VAL A 147 30.40 1.09 8.16
C VAL A 147 31.40 2.12 8.68
N SER A 148 32.71 1.93 8.48
CA SER A 148 33.73 2.86 8.98
C SER A 148 34.04 4.00 8.01
N GLY A 149 33.84 3.79 6.71
CA GLY A 149 34.09 4.81 5.69
C GLY A 149 32.82 5.48 5.16
N LEU A 150 31.93 4.69 4.54
CA LEU A 150 30.80 5.23 3.78
C LEU A 150 29.73 5.84 4.69
N ILE A 151 29.30 5.13 5.73
CA ILE A 151 28.18 5.57 6.58
C ILE A 151 28.45 6.89 7.31
N PRO A 152 29.62 7.10 7.95
CA PRO A 152 29.93 8.37 8.60
C PRO A 152 30.05 9.55 7.62
N SER A 153 30.27 9.28 6.33
CA SER A 153 30.30 10.29 5.28
C SER A 153 28.90 10.66 4.76
N ILE A 154 27.90 9.79 4.91
CA ILE A 154 26.53 10.07 4.44
C ILE A 154 25.80 10.90 5.49
N ASN A 155 25.83 12.20 5.29
CA ASN A 155 25.16 13.18 6.15
C ASN A 155 23.95 13.84 5.50
N CYS A 156 23.54 13.39 4.32
CA CYS A 156 22.29 13.81 3.71
C CYS A 156 21.67 12.70 2.87
N LEU A 157 20.36 12.79 2.70
CA LEU A 157 19.56 11.93 1.84
C LEU A 157 18.60 12.81 1.05
N LEU A 158 18.47 12.55 -0.25
CA LEU A 158 17.66 13.36 -1.15
C LEU A 158 16.59 12.49 -1.79
N TYR A 159 15.36 12.98 -1.80
CA TYR A 159 14.26 12.41 -2.57
C TYR A 159 13.55 13.54 -3.29
N ALA A 160 14.11 13.95 -4.43
CA ALA A 160 13.71 15.17 -5.10
C ALA A 160 13.94 16.41 -4.21
N ASP A 161 12.89 17.16 -3.89
CA ASP A 161 12.91 18.34 -3.05
C ASP A 161 12.91 18.03 -1.55
N ASP A 162 12.49 16.83 -1.15
CA ASP A 162 12.59 16.34 0.22
C ASP A 162 14.06 16.00 0.55
N VAL A 163 14.71 16.84 1.34
CA VAL A 163 16.10 16.64 1.78
C VAL A 163 16.14 16.46 3.29
N VAL A 164 16.90 15.48 3.77
CA VAL A 164 17.20 15.32 5.19
C VAL A 164 18.70 15.35 5.41
N LEU A 165 19.15 16.17 6.37
CA LEU A 165 20.50 16.15 6.91
C LEU A 165 20.57 15.24 8.13
N ILE A 166 21.68 14.54 8.26
CA ILE A 166 21.99 13.60 9.35
C ILE A 166 23.30 14.06 9.98
N ALA A 167 23.24 14.58 11.19
CA ALA A 167 24.44 15.02 11.90
C ALA A 167 24.29 14.98 13.40
N ASN A 168 25.42 15.06 14.09
CA ASN A 168 25.45 15.33 15.53
C ASN A 168 25.06 16.78 15.76
N PRO A 169 24.50 17.15 16.94
CA PRO A 169 24.15 18.53 17.23
C PRO A 169 25.27 19.53 16.91
N GLU A 170 26.49 19.22 17.36
CA GLU A 170 27.72 20.00 17.13
C GLU A 170 28.01 20.32 15.66
N ASN A 171 27.69 19.40 14.75
CA ASN A 171 28.03 19.52 13.33
C ASN A 171 26.87 20.02 12.47
N LEU A 172 25.62 19.94 12.96
CA LEU A 172 24.45 20.26 12.15
C LEU A 172 24.43 21.72 11.71
N THR A 173 24.83 22.66 12.58
CA THR A 173 24.91 24.09 12.23
C THR A 173 25.89 24.35 11.08
N SER A 174 27.04 23.67 11.08
CA SER A 174 28.01 23.77 9.97
C SER A 174 27.40 23.28 8.65
N LEU A 175 26.69 22.13 8.69
CA LEU A 175 26.01 21.63 7.50
C LEU A 175 24.91 22.57 6.99
N LEU A 176 24.13 23.17 7.90
CA LEU A 176 23.12 24.15 7.51
C LEU A 176 23.74 25.37 6.82
N HIS A 177 24.88 25.86 7.29
CA HIS A 177 25.62 26.93 6.61
C HIS A 177 26.15 26.50 5.24
N GLN A 178 26.62 25.26 5.07
CA GLN A 178 27.00 24.73 3.76
C GLN A 178 25.80 24.63 2.82
N CYS A 179 24.64 24.22 3.33
CA CYS A 179 23.38 24.17 2.57
C CYS A 179 22.94 25.57 2.13
N GLU A 180 23.10 26.56 2.99
CA GLU A 180 22.84 27.96 2.70
C GLU A 180 23.79 28.48 1.61
N ALA A 181 25.11 28.28 1.75
CA ALA A 181 26.10 28.67 0.74
C ALA A 181 25.84 28.01 -0.63
N HIS A 182 25.52 26.72 -0.64
CA HIS A 182 25.18 25.99 -1.87
C HIS A 182 23.89 26.51 -2.52
N SER A 183 22.88 26.87 -1.73
CA SER A 183 21.65 27.48 -2.25
C SER A 183 21.94 28.82 -2.94
N TYR A 184 22.86 29.63 -2.39
CA TYR A 184 23.29 30.88 -2.99
C TYR A 184 23.97 30.65 -4.34
N SER A 185 24.86 29.65 -4.43
CA SER A 185 25.63 29.39 -5.64
C SER A 185 24.79 28.83 -6.80
N LEU A 186 23.81 27.98 -6.52
CA LEU A 186 22.91 27.43 -7.55
C LEU A 186 21.68 28.31 -7.83
N GLY A 187 21.34 29.23 -6.92
CA GLY A 187 20.26 30.19 -7.14
C GLY A 187 18.86 29.70 -6.74
N TYR A 188 18.76 28.61 -5.96
CA TYR A 188 17.54 28.20 -5.27
C TYR A 188 17.55 28.67 -3.80
N ARG A 189 16.44 28.53 -3.06
CA ARG A 189 16.38 28.92 -1.64
C ARG A 189 15.61 27.91 -0.81
N TRP A 190 16.12 27.59 0.36
CA TRP A 190 15.37 26.85 1.37
C TRP A 190 14.23 27.71 1.94
N ASN A 191 13.23 27.07 2.52
CA ASN A 191 12.15 27.73 3.23
C ASN A 191 12.24 27.41 4.74
N PRO A 192 12.95 28.24 5.53
CA PRO A 192 13.19 27.95 6.95
C PRO A 192 11.90 27.69 7.75
N SER A 193 10.79 28.33 7.38
CA SER A 193 9.48 28.17 8.05
C SER A 193 8.85 26.78 7.87
N LYS A 194 9.24 26.04 6.83
CA LYS A 194 8.81 24.66 6.57
C LYS A 194 9.87 23.62 6.90
N CYS A 195 11.12 24.04 7.12
CA CYS A 195 12.17 23.15 7.61
C CYS A 195 11.87 22.75 9.06
N VAL A 196 12.25 21.52 9.42
CA VAL A 196 12.04 20.97 10.76
C VAL A 196 13.29 20.24 11.24
N ALA A 197 13.72 20.53 12.46
CA ALA A 197 14.76 19.79 13.14
C ALA A 197 14.12 18.77 14.10
N VAL A 198 14.48 17.49 13.96
CA VAL A 198 14.08 16.43 14.88
C VAL A 198 15.31 16.02 15.68
N ALA A 199 15.36 16.52 16.90
CA ALA A 199 16.52 16.43 17.78
C ALA A 199 16.21 15.69 19.09
N PRO A 200 17.21 15.09 19.75
CA PRO A 200 17.05 14.54 21.09
C PRO A 200 16.59 15.59 22.10
N SER A 201 15.86 15.19 23.14
CA SER A 201 15.42 16.13 24.19
C SER A 201 16.58 16.80 24.94
N SER A 202 17.77 16.21 24.92
CA SER A 202 18.99 16.77 25.51
C SER A 202 19.63 17.88 24.65
N ASP A 203 19.23 18.02 23.38
CA ASP A 203 19.78 19.01 22.48
C ASP A 203 19.09 20.38 22.67
N THR A 204 19.82 21.29 23.32
CA THR A 204 19.41 22.67 23.59
C THR A 204 19.85 23.68 22.53
N GLN A 205 20.56 23.26 21.48
CA GLN A 205 21.11 24.16 20.47
C GLN A 205 19.99 24.79 19.62
N VAL A 206 20.22 25.97 19.05
CA VAL A 206 19.28 26.62 18.12
C VAL A 206 19.84 26.51 16.72
N TYR A 207 19.08 25.90 15.81
CA TYR A 207 19.47 25.75 14.42
C TYR A 207 18.83 26.84 13.56
N GLN A 208 19.60 27.40 12.63
CA GLN A 208 19.16 28.51 11.79
C GLN A 208 19.51 28.26 10.32
N LEU A 209 18.69 28.81 9.43
CA LEU A 209 18.95 28.96 7.99
C LEU A 209 18.62 30.39 7.59
N TYR A 210 19.55 31.08 6.92
CA TYR A 210 19.39 32.50 6.57
C TYR A 210 19.05 33.38 7.79
N GLY A 211 19.65 33.07 8.95
CA GLY A 211 19.36 33.73 10.23
C GLY A 211 17.96 33.47 10.81
N THR A 212 17.14 32.63 10.16
CA THR A 212 15.80 32.25 10.64
C THR A 212 15.88 30.92 11.38
N THR A 213 15.34 30.88 12.60
CA THR A 213 15.31 29.67 13.42
C THR A 213 14.44 28.58 12.81
N ILE A 214 14.97 27.36 12.71
CA ILE A 214 14.24 26.17 12.30
C ILE A 214 13.47 25.61 13.49
N HIS A 215 12.21 25.22 13.28
CA HIS A 215 11.38 24.64 14.33
C HIS A 215 11.90 23.27 14.76
N LYS A 216 12.02 23.05 16.08
CA LYS A 216 12.30 21.73 16.64
C LYS A 216 11.00 20.98 16.92
N GLU A 217 10.90 19.75 16.43
CA GLU A 217 9.75 18.88 16.66
C GLU A 217 10.17 17.52 17.23
N SER A 218 9.26 16.87 17.96
CA SER A 218 9.48 15.53 18.52
C SER A 218 9.31 14.42 17.47
N SER A 219 8.71 14.72 16.32
CA SER A 219 8.66 13.83 15.16
C SER A 219 8.28 14.60 13.90
N PHE A 220 8.79 14.20 12.74
CA PHE A 220 8.45 14.80 11.45
C PHE A 220 8.06 13.74 10.40
N SER A 221 7.14 14.06 9.48
CA SER A 221 6.70 13.14 8.43
C SER A 221 7.60 13.20 7.20
N TYR A 222 8.65 12.37 7.17
CA TYR A 222 9.55 12.25 6.03
C TYR A 222 9.00 11.22 5.03
N LEU A 223 8.73 11.66 3.79
CA LEU A 223 8.12 10.81 2.76
C LEU A 223 6.82 10.13 3.23
N GLY A 224 6.04 10.82 4.06
CA GLY A 224 4.81 10.31 4.63
C GLY A 224 4.97 9.33 5.80
N ILE A 225 6.18 9.12 6.31
CA ILE A 225 6.47 8.26 7.46
C ILE A 225 6.97 9.10 8.64
N PRO A 226 6.34 9.02 9.84
CA PRO A 226 6.75 9.78 11.01
C PRO A 226 8.06 9.26 11.62
N ILE A 227 9.10 10.11 11.57
CA ILE A 227 10.44 9.87 12.09
C ILE A 227 10.63 10.62 13.40
N LYS A 228 11.14 9.93 14.43
CA LYS A 228 11.54 10.46 15.73
C LYS A 228 13.07 10.67 15.81
N PRO A 229 13.57 11.38 16.83
CA PRO A 229 15.00 11.61 17.02
C PRO A 229 15.83 10.32 16.92
N GLY A 230 16.99 10.42 16.26
CA GLY A 230 17.84 9.26 15.97
C GLY A 230 17.30 8.32 14.89
N GLY A 231 16.44 8.79 13.99
CA GLY A 231 15.92 7.98 12.88
C GLY A 231 15.01 6.82 13.32
N LEU A 232 14.26 6.99 14.41
CA LEU A 232 13.34 5.96 14.91
C LEU A 232 11.96 6.10 14.28
N LEU A 233 11.36 4.98 13.87
CA LEU A 233 9.96 4.99 13.43
C LEU A 233 9.01 5.03 14.62
N ASN A 234 8.00 5.90 14.52
CA ASN A 234 6.86 5.87 15.41
C ASN A 234 5.79 4.91 14.87
N TYR A 235 5.95 3.59 15.07
CA TYR A 235 5.03 2.59 14.51
C TYR A 235 3.54 2.83 14.83
N PRO A 236 3.15 3.20 16.08
CA PRO A 236 1.77 3.58 16.36
C PRO A 236 1.28 4.76 15.51
N ALA A 237 2.12 5.77 15.29
CA ALA A 237 1.75 6.91 14.45
C ALA A 237 1.66 6.54 12.96
N VAL A 238 2.52 5.66 12.44
CA VAL A 238 2.42 5.13 11.06
C VAL A 238 1.05 4.48 10.84
N VAL A 239 0.64 3.61 11.78
CA VAL A 239 -0.64 2.91 11.71
C VAL A 239 -1.81 3.87 11.89
N GLN A 240 -1.73 4.81 12.84
CA GLN A 240 -2.82 5.76 13.06
C GLN A 240 -2.98 6.74 11.88
N GLN A 241 -1.89 7.25 11.32
CA GLN A 241 -1.92 8.16 10.16
C GLN A 241 -2.50 7.47 8.92
N SER A 242 -2.09 6.22 8.67
CA SER A 242 -2.63 5.44 7.55
C SER A 242 -4.11 5.12 7.73
N ILE A 243 -4.56 4.74 8.93
CA ILE A 243 -5.99 4.55 9.26
C ILE A 243 -6.77 5.85 9.08
N ASN A 244 -6.26 6.99 9.57
CA ASN A 244 -6.94 8.28 9.45
C ASN A 244 -7.14 8.66 7.97
N LYS A 245 -6.08 8.55 7.15
CA LYS A 245 -6.15 8.85 5.71
C LYS A 245 -7.10 7.90 4.98
N ALA A 246 -7.01 6.61 5.28
CA ALA A 246 -7.89 5.58 4.72
C ALA A 246 -9.35 5.77 5.14
N SER A 247 -9.60 6.21 6.37
CA SER A 247 -10.94 6.51 6.90
C SER A 247 -11.59 7.70 6.18
N LEU A 248 -10.83 8.78 5.96
CA LEU A 248 -11.30 9.93 5.18
C LEU A 248 -11.68 9.52 3.75
N THR A 249 -10.80 8.76 3.09
CA THR A 249 -11.05 8.24 1.74
C THR A 249 -12.25 7.30 1.70
N MET A 250 -12.37 6.40 2.70
CA MET A 250 -13.52 5.50 2.82
C MET A 250 -14.83 6.27 2.98
N ASN A 251 -14.86 7.33 3.79
CA ASN A 251 -16.05 8.15 3.99
C ASN A 251 -16.44 8.91 2.72
N GLN A 252 -15.48 9.47 1.98
CA GLN A 252 -15.74 10.11 0.69
C GLN A 252 -16.30 9.11 -0.33
N LEU A 253 -15.67 7.94 -0.47
CA LEU A 253 -16.14 6.91 -1.40
C LEU A 253 -17.47 6.29 -0.97
N THR A 254 -17.77 6.25 0.33
CA THR A 254 -19.07 5.82 0.85
C THR A 254 -20.17 6.70 0.27
N ALA A 255 -19.96 8.02 0.14
CA ALA A 255 -20.93 8.94 -0.47
C ALA A 255 -21.15 8.70 -1.98
N ILE A 256 -20.17 8.12 -2.67
CA ILE A 256 -20.21 7.83 -4.12
C ILE A 256 -20.76 6.42 -4.41
N GLY A 257 -21.05 5.63 -3.37
CA GLY A 257 -21.63 4.29 -3.53
C GLY A 257 -20.76 3.15 -3.01
N LEU A 258 -19.68 3.42 -2.28
CA LEU A 258 -18.89 2.39 -1.57
C LEU A 258 -19.59 1.94 -0.27
N ASN A 259 -20.85 1.51 -0.40
CA ASN A 259 -21.74 1.07 0.66
C ASN A 259 -22.70 0.00 0.11
N SER A 260 -23.54 -0.59 0.97
CA SER A 260 -24.46 -1.67 0.60
C SER A 260 -25.49 -1.33 -0.48
N ASN A 261 -25.79 -0.04 -0.67
CA ASN A 261 -26.83 0.44 -1.56
C ASN A 261 -26.26 1.00 -2.88
N GLY A 262 -24.93 1.03 -3.02
CA GLY A 262 -24.24 1.57 -4.19
C GLY A 262 -23.70 0.49 -5.11
N PHE A 263 -22.37 0.41 -5.21
CA PHE A 263 -21.70 -0.53 -6.10
C PHE A 263 -21.93 -1.99 -5.70
N PRO A 264 -21.95 -2.93 -6.67
CA PRO A 264 -21.94 -4.36 -6.36
C PRO A 264 -20.76 -4.72 -5.44
N PRO A 265 -20.92 -5.65 -4.47
CA PRO A 265 -19.91 -5.93 -3.45
C PRO A 265 -18.53 -6.25 -4.01
N LEU A 266 -18.44 -6.98 -5.12
CA LEU A 266 -17.17 -7.29 -5.76
C LEU A 266 -16.44 -6.04 -6.27
N LEU A 267 -17.16 -5.13 -6.95
CA LEU A 267 -16.60 -3.88 -7.45
C LEU A 267 -16.21 -2.97 -6.27
N ALA A 268 -17.05 -2.87 -5.26
CA ALA A 268 -16.76 -2.13 -4.04
C ALA A 268 -15.50 -2.66 -3.33
N CYS A 269 -15.34 -3.98 -3.20
CA CYS A 269 -14.14 -4.56 -2.60
C CYS A 269 -12.87 -4.38 -3.45
N ARG A 270 -13.00 -4.22 -4.77
CA ARG A 270 -11.88 -3.81 -5.65
C ARG A 270 -11.49 -2.35 -5.40
N PHE A 271 -12.44 -1.43 -5.28
CA PHE A 271 -12.16 -0.04 -4.87
C PHE A 271 -11.49 0.01 -3.48
N TYR A 272 -12.02 -0.73 -2.50
CA TYR A 272 -11.38 -0.90 -1.20
C TYR A 272 -9.92 -1.33 -1.34
N SER A 273 -9.66 -2.38 -2.13
CA SER A 273 -8.33 -2.95 -2.30
C SER A 273 -7.33 -2.00 -2.97
N GLN A 274 -7.80 -1.21 -3.94
CA GLN A 274 -6.96 -0.35 -4.77
C GLN A 274 -6.71 1.02 -4.13
N MET A 275 -7.68 1.58 -3.42
CA MET A 275 -7.63 2.95 -2.90
C MET A 275 -7.47 3.00 -1.37
N ILE A 276 -8.27 2.23 -0.62
CA ILE A 276 -8.28 2.30 0.86
C ILE A 276 -7.12 1.47 1.41
N ARG A 277 -7.03 0.19 0.99
CA ARG A 277 -5.99 -0.73 1.47
C ARG A 277 -4.59 -0.32 1.02
N SER A 278 -4.43 0.34 -0.13
CA SER A 278 -3.15 0.89 -0.56
C SER A 278 -2.64 1.98 0.37
N GLN A 279 -3.54 2.85 0.87
CA GLN A 279 -3.19 3.84 1.90
C GLN A 279 -2.83 3.18 3.24
N LEU A 280 -3.56 2.14 3.66
CA LEU A 280 -3.21 1.36 4.86
C LEU A 280 -1.85 0.69 4.74
N ALA A 281 -1.49 0.21 3.55
CA ALA A 281 -0.28 -0.57 3.30
C ALA A 281 1.01 0.28 3.28
N TYR A 282 0.90 1.60 3.07
CA TYR A 282 2.06 2.47 2.95
C TYR A 282 2.90 2.46 4.24
N GLY A 283 4.21 2.19 4.12
CA GLY A 283 5.13 2.08 5.25
C GLY A 283 5.15 0.72 5.97
N LEU A 284 4.15 -0.14 5.80
CA LEU A 284 4.09 -1.43 6.50
C LEU A 284 5.18 -2.42 6.06
N ALA A 285 5.68 -2.29 4.83
CA ALA A 285 6.74 -3.16 4.29
C ALA A 285 8.07 -3.02 5.06
N ILE A 286 8.36 -1.84 5.61
CA ILE A 286 9.58 -1.55 6.38
C ILE A 286 9.34 -1.49 7.90
N SER A 287 8.09 -1.73 8.34
CA SER A 287 7.69 -1.56 9.73
C SER A 287 7.48 -2.92 10.42
N PRO A 288 8.35 -3.34 11.35
CA PRO A 288 8.11 -4.52 12.20
C PRO A 288 7.03 -4.21 13.25
N ILE A 289 5.76 -4.23 12.83
CA ILE A 289 4.61 -3.90 13.67
C ILE A 289 4.22 -5.04 14.62
N THR A 290 3.72 -4.68 15.79
CA THR A 290 3.26 -5.64 16.81
C THR A 290 1.87 -6.18 16.50
N ASN A 291 1.51 -7.32 17.11
CA ASN A 291 0.18 -7.91 16.97
C ASN A 291 -0.96 -6.96 17.35
N ARG A 292 -0.74 -6.08 18.34
CA ARG A 292 -1.72 -5.05 18.75
C ARG A 292 -1.99 -4.05 17.63
N LEU A 293 -0.95 -3.60 16.92
CA LEU A 293 -1.10 -2.66 15.81
C LEU A 293 -1.71 -3.33 14.58
N ILE A 294 -1.36 -4.60 14.30
CA ILE A 294 -2.01 -5.41 13.27
C ILE A 294 -3.51 -5.53 13.54
N GLN A 295 -3.89 -5.78 14.80
CA GLN A 295 -5.30 -5.87 15.18
C GLN A 295 -6.06 -4.56 14.92
N GLN A 296 -5.44 -3.39 15.08
CA GLN A 296 -6.07 -2.11 14.73
C GLN A 296 -6.35 -2.01 13.22
N LEU A 297 -5.41 -2.46 12.39
CA LEU A 297 -5.58 -2.52 10.93
C LEU A 297 -6.69 -3.52 10.54
N ASP A 298 -6.74 -4.70 11.16
CA ASP A 298 -7.80 -5.69 10.93
C ASP A 298 -9.17 -5.14 11.35
N VAL A 299 -9.27 -4.46 12.50
CA VAL A 299 -10.52 -3.82 12.94
C VAL A 299 -11.00 -2.81 11.92
N PHE A 300 -10.12 -1.96 11.39
CA PHE A 300 -10.48 -0.98 10.37
C PHE A 300 -10.88 -1.64 9.04
N GLN A 301 -10.12 -2.65 8.57
CA GLN A 301 -10.50 -3.45 7.40
C GLN A 301 -11.90 -4.05 7.57
N ASN A 302 -12.15 -4.68 8.71
CA ASN A 302 -13.44 -5.31 9.01
C ASN A 302 -14.59 -4.30 9.03
N GLN A 303 -14.37 -3.08 9.53
CA GLN A 303 -15.35 -2.00 9.47
C GLN A 303 -15.66 -1.59 8.01
N CYS A 304 -14.64 -1.45 7.17
CA CYS A 304 -14.81 -1.10 5.76
C CYS A 304 -15.60 -2.18 5.00
N ILE A 305 -15.22 -3.45 5.18
CA ILE A 305 -15.87 -4.57 4.51
C ILE A 305 -17.32 -4.73 4.99
N ARG A 306 -17.59 -4.62 6.30
CA ARG A 306 -18.97 -4.61 6.81
C ARG A 306 -19.80 -3.49 6.20
N ARG A 307 -19.24 -2.29 6.05
CA ARG A 307 -19.94 -1.17 5.39
C ARG A 307 -20.30 -1.47 3.94
N ILE A 308 -19.39 -2.09 3.18
CA ILE A 308 -19.63 -2.50 1.79
C ILE A 308 -20.77 -3.51 1.69
N PHE A 309 -20.78 -4.50 2.59
CA PHE A 309 -21.80 -5.55 2.58
C PHE A 309 -23.09 -5.16 3.33
N GLY A 310 -23.14 -4.02 4.02
CA GLY A 310 -24.28 -3.62 4.86
C GLY A 310 -24.38 -4.40 6.17
N GLY A 311 -23.27 -4.95 6.66
CA GLY A 311 -23.22 -5.77 7.86
C GLY A 311 -23.22 -4.96 9.16
N HIS A 312 -23.85 -5.54 10.18
CA HIS A 312 -23.80 -5.05 11.55
C HIS A 312 -22.40 -5.22 12.15
N SER A 313 -22.11 -4.53 13.26
CA SER A 313 -20.81 -4.60 13.97
C SER A 313 -20.42 -6.03 14.41
N LYS A 314 -21.43 -6.89 14.62
CA LYS A 314 -21.28 -8.31 15.00
C LYS A 314 -21.20 -9.27 13.81
N SER A 315 -21.46 -8.81 12.58
CA SER A 315 -21.41 -9.67 11.39
C SER A 315 -19.98 -10.19 11.16
N SER A 316 -19.87 -11.44 10.68
CA SER A 316 -18.58 -12.08 10.42
C SER A 316 -17.88 -11.43 9.23
N ALA A 317 -16.87 -10.61 9.51
CA ALA A 317 -16.02 -10.02 8.48
C ALA A 317 -15.11 -11.08 7.82
N GLN A 318 -14.79 -12.16 8.53
CA GLN A 318 -14.00 -13.28 7.99
C GLN A 318 -14.69 -13.94 6.80
N VAL A 319 -16.01 -14.16 6.89
CA VAL A 319 -16.80 -14.71 5.77
C VAL A 319 -16.82 -13.70 4.61
N MET A 320 -17.05 -12.42 4.88
CA MET A 320 -17.05 -11.40 3.82
C MET A 320 -15.70 -11.32 3.09
N LEU A 321 -14.59 -11.29 3.83
CA LEU A 321 -13.23 -11.30 3.30
C LEU A 321 -12.98 -12.55 2.46
N HIS A 322 -13.45 -13.71 2.91
CA HIS A 322 -13.35 -14.96 2.17
C HIS A 322 -14.11 -14.89 0.83
N LEU A 323 -15.37 -14.41 0.82
CA LEU A 323 -16.17 -14.31 -0.40
C LEU A 323 -15.48 -13.48 -1.50
N VAL A 324 -14.72 -12.45 -1.13
CA VAL A 324 -13.99 -11.58 -2.07
C VAL A 324 -12.51 -11.93 -2.22
N ASN A 325 -12.06 -13.04 -1.63
CA ASN A 325 -10.67 -13.49 -1.62
C ASN A 325 -9.68 -12.41 -1.14
N LEU A 326 -10.03 -11.71 -0.05
CA LEU A 326 -9.17 -10.72 0.58
C LEU A 326 -8.49 -11.31 1.81
N PRO A 327 -7.15 -11.23 1.91
CA PRO A 327 -6.45 -11.63 3.13
C PRO A 327 -6.70 -10.63 4.26
N SER A 328 -6.48 -11.10 5.49
CA SER A 328 -6.36 -10.24 6.67
C SER A 328 -5.20 -9.25 6.51
N MET A 329 -5.20 -8.18 7.31
CA MET A 329 -4.07 -7.24 7.35
C MET A 329 -2.81 -7.91 7.89
N ARG A 330 -2.93 -8.89 8.80
CA ARG A 330 -1.78 -9.70 9.24
C ARG A 330 -1.08 -10.39 8.07
N THR A 331 -1.83 -11.17 7.29
CA THR A 331 -1.31 -11.90 6.13
C THR A 331 -0.77 -10.93 5.08
N ARG A 332 -1.44 -9.79 4.89
CA ARG A 332 -1.00 -8.74 3.96
C ARG A 332 0.32 -8.10 4.38
N VAL A 333 0.51 -7.79 5.67
CA VAL A 333 1.76 -7.23 6.20
C VAL A 333 2.92 -8.19 5.98
N ALA A 334 2.75 -9.47 6.34
CA ALA A 334 3.77 -10.48 6.12
C ALA A 334 4.14 -10.59 4.63
N THR A 335 3.14 -10.52 3.75
CA THR A 335 3.36 -10.51 2.29
C THR A 335 4.15 -9.29 1.83
N LEU A 336 3.80 -8.08 2.32
CA LEU A 336 4.49 -6.84 1.95
C LEU A 336 5.95 -6.84 2.40
N GLN A 337 6.21 -7.30 3.62
CA GLN A 337 7.57 -7.41 4.17
C GLN A 337 8.40 -8.42 3.38
N ALA A 338 7.85 -9.61 3.10
CA ALA A 338 8.54 -10.61 2.29
C ALA A 338 8.82 -10.11 0.85
N GLN A 339 7.88 -9.38 0.24
CA GLN A 339 8.09 -8.76 -1.08
C GLN A 339 9.21 -7.71 -1.07
N TYR A 340 9.28 -6.91 -0.01
CA TYR A 340 10.32 -5.90 0.14
C TYR A 340 11.70 -6.53 0.35
N LEU A 341 11.79 -7.55 1.21
CA LEU A 341 13.02 -8.30 1.44
C LEU A 341 13.49 -9.02 0.17
N PHE A 342 12.57 -9.66 -0.57
CA PHE A 342 12.86 -10.30 -1.85
C PHE A 342 13.42 -9.32 -2.87
N ARG A 343 12.81 -8.14 -2.98
CA ARG A 343 13.32 -7.08 -3.86
C ARG A 343 14.74 -6.65 -3.51
N GLY A 344 15.10 -6.67 -2.22
CA GLY A 344 16.45 -6.34 -1.75
C GLY A 344 17.57 -7.15 -2.43
N SER A 345 17.30 -8.41 -2.78
CA SER A 345 18.27 -9.31 -3.44
C SER A 345 18.56 -8.94 -4.89
N TYR A 346 17.77 -8.05 -5.50
CA TYR A 346 17.88 -7.67 -6.92
C TYR A 346 18.14 -6.17 -7.10
N LEU A 347 18.54 -5.48 -6.04
CA LEU A 347 18.86 -4.06 -6.14
C LEU A 347 20.19 -3.86 -6.88
N PRO A 348 20.28 -2.87 -7.78
CA PRO A 348 21.55 -2.51 -8.40
C PRO A 348 22.58 -2.05 -7.36
N ASP A 349 23.86 -2.31 -7.65
CA ASP A 349 24.99 -1.96 -6.77
C ASP A 349 25.14 -0.44 -6.55
N ASP A 350 24.63 0.39 -7.48
CA ASP A 350 24.66 1.84 -7.36
C ASP A 350 23.60 2.39 -6.37
N THR A 351 22.78 1.52 -5.77
CA THR A 351 21.80 1.90 -4.76
C THR A 351 22.42 1.94 -3.37
N LEU A 352 22.12 3.00 -2.60
CA LEU A 352 22.56 3.08 -1.20
C LEU A 352 22.06 1.90 -0.36
N LEU A 353 20.84 1.41 -0.61
CA LEU A 353 20.30 0.26 0.10
C LEU A 353 21.10 -1.02 -0.20
N ALA A 354 21.56 -1.27 -1.44
CA ALA A 354 22.43 -2.40 -1.75
C ALA A 354 23.75 -2.34 -0.96
N HIS A 355 24.38 -1.16 -0.87
CA HIS A 355 25.56 -0.97 -0.03
C HIS A 355 25.29 -1.21 1.46
N LEU A 356 24.12 -0.83 1.97
CA LEU A 356 23.72 -1.11 3.35
C LEU A 356 23.43 -2.60 3.57
N LEU A 357 22.91 -3.30 2.58
CA LEU A 357 22.45 -4.69 2.69
C LEU A 357 23.57 -5.64 3.12
N SER A 358 24.78 -5.49 2.57
CA SER A 358 25.95 -6.29 2.95
C SER A 358 26.22 -6.25 4.46
N TYR A 359 25.98 -5.10 5.10
CA TYR A 359 26.14 -4.95 6.54
C TYR A 359 24.89 -5.38 7.33
N ILE A 360 23.71 -4.88 6.97
CA ILE A 360 22.49 -5.07 7.78
C ILE A 360 21.94 -6.50 7.72
N GLN A 361 22.33 -7.30 6.72
CA GLN A 361 22.00 -8.73 6.65
C GLN A 361 22.84 -9.58 7.60
N SER A 362 23.98 -9.06 8.09
CA SER A 362 24.82 -9.78 9.05
C SER A 362 24.03 -10.07 10.34
N PRO A 363 24.04 -11.31 10.86
CA PRO A 363 23.31 -11.68 12.08
C PRO A 363 23.69 -10.85 13.31
N SER A 364 24.90 -10.29 13.34
CA SER A 364 25.40 -9.44 14.42
C SER A 364 24.85 -8.00 14.39
N SER A 365 24.28 -7.57 13.27
CA SER A 365 23.91 -6.17 13.02
C SER A 365 22.74 -5.66 13.87
N ARG A 366 21.90 -6.55 14.44
CA ARG A 366 20.63 -6.23 15.14
C ARG A 366 19.73 -5.25 14.36
N SER A 367 19.88 -5.19 13.03
CA SER A 367 19.29 -4.17 12.14
C SER A 367 17.76 -4.21 12.12
N HIS A 368 17.11 -3.19 11.57
CA HIS A 368 15.67 -3.26 11.31
C HIS A 368 15.37 -4.35 10.27
N TRP A 369 16.27 -4.53 9.29
CA TRP A 369 16.20 -5.60 8.31
C TRP A 369 16.05 -6.99 8.94
N CYS A 370 16.86 -7.34 9.94
CA CYS A 370 16.75 -8.63 10.65
C CYS A 370 15.38 -8.83 11.32
N LYS A 371 14.77 -7.75 11.85
CA LYS A 371 13.43 -7.82 12.46
C LYS A 371 12.35 -8.15 11.42
N LEU A 372 12.45 -7.57 10.22
CA LEU A 372 11.55 -7.87 9.10
C LEU A 372 11.74 -9.30 8.58
N ALA A 373 12.99 -9.75 8.50
CA ALA A 373 13.34 -11.12 8.09
C ALA A 373 12.84 -12.20 9.08
N ASN A 374 12.47 -11.83 10.30
CA ASN A 374 11.99 -12.78 11.30
C ASN A 374 10.51 -13.20 11.13
N THR A 375 9.85 -12.74 10.05
CA THR A 375 8.44 -13.03 9.76
C THR A 375 8.22 -14.46 9.27
N GLN A 376 7.04 -15.01 9.55
CA GLN A 376 6.72 -16.41 9.21
C GLN A 376 6.87 -16.72 7.71
N MET A 377 6.38 -15.82 6.85
CA MET A 377 6.47 -15.99 5.39
C MET A 377 7.91 -15.89 4.88
N TRP A 378 8.73 -14.98 5.43
CA TRP A 378 10.12 -14.90 4.99
C TRP A 378 10.93 -16.12 5.45
N LYS A 379 10.69 -16.60 6.68
CA LYS A 379 11.31 -17.81 7.21
C LYS A 379 11.04 -19.07 6.38
N SER A 380 9.86 -19.18 5.75
CA SER A 380 9.57 -20.32 4.86
C SER A 380 10.38 -20.27 3.55
N LEU A 381 10.90 -19.10 3.16
CA LEU A 381 11.78 -18.92 2.00
C LEU A 381 13.26 -19.19 2.33
N CYS A 382 13.70 -18.95 3.57
CA CYS A 382 15.12 -19.03 3.98
C CYS A 382 15.66 -20.47 4.19
N ARG A 383 15.17 -21.48 3.47
CA ARG A 383 15.67 -22.87 3.57
C ARG A 383 15.95 -23.43 2.16
N PRO A 384 17.15 -23.97 1.84
CA PRO A 384 18.50 -23.64 2.29
C PRO A 384 19.27 -22.66 1.36
N ASN A 385 18.75 -22.22 0.21
CA ASN A 385 19.50 -21.38 -0.73
C ASN A 385 18.74 -20.08 -1.08
N LEU A 386 19.04 -19.00 -0.36
CA LEU A 386 18.58 -17.64 -0.72
C LEU A 386 19.14 -17.18 -2.07
N ASP A 387 20.32 -17.66 -2.45
CA ASP A 387 21.05 -17.24 -3.65
C ASP A 387 20.42 -17.75 -4.96
N THR A 388 19.49 -18.71 -4.88
CA THR A 388 18.79 -19.30 -6.04
C THR A 388 17.33 -18.89 -6.16
N LEU A 389 16.82 -18.07 -5.23
CA LEU A 389 15.39 -17.79 -5.12
C LEU A 389 14.92 -16.88 -6.27
N ASP A 390 14.30 -17.47 -7.30
CA ASP A 390 13.81 -16.73 -8.46
C ASP A 390 12.39 -16.13 -8.26
N VAL A 391 11.94 -15.32 -9.21
CA VAL A 391 10.62 -14.68 -9.18
C VAL A 391 9.47 -15.71 -9.20
N LYS A 392 9.65 -16.87 -9.85
CA LYS A 392 8.62 -17.90 -9.97
C LYS A 392 8.47 -18.66 -8.64
N GLU A 393 9.58 -19.02 -8.02
CA GLU A 393 9.65 -19.68 -6.73
C GLU A 393 9.06 -18.78 -5.64
N PHE A 394 9.44 -17.50 -5.60
CA PHE A 394 8.83 -16.54 -4.68
C PHE A 394 7.31 -16.45 -4.84
N ARG A 395 6.81 -16.41 -6.09
CA ARG A 395 5.36 -16.41 -6.36
C ARG A 395 4.69 -17.71 -5.88
N SER A 396 5.34 -18.84 -6.09
CA SER A 396 4.86 -20.16 -5.65
C SER A 396 4.72 -20.21 -4.13
N VAL A 397 5.79 -19.89 -3.40
CA VAL A 397 5.80 -19.88 -1.93
C VAL A 397 4.82 -18.85 -1.37
N ARG A 398 4.70 -17.67 -1.98
CA ARG A 398 3.68 -16.69 -1.58
C ARG A 398 2.28 -17.25 -1.74
N ASN A 399 1.98 -17.89 -2.87
CA ASN A 399 0.65 -18.46 -3.11
C ASN A 399 0.36 -19.62 -2.15
N GLN A 400 1.37 -20.45 -1.86
CA GLN A 400 1.29 -21.50 -0.85
C GLN A 400 1.04 -20.91 0.54
N PHE A 401 1.81 -19.90 0.97
CA PHE A 401 1.60 -19.21 2.24
C PHE A 401 0.18 -18.63 2.36
N LEU A 402 -0.34 -18.00 1.31
CA LEU A 402 -1.72 -17.50 1.31
C LEU A 402 -2.75 -18.63 1.43
N SER A 403 -2.48 -19.77 0.78
CA SER A 403 -3.33 -20.96 0.88
C SER A 403 -3.27 -21.57 2.28
N ASP A 404 -2.09 -21.71 2.88
CA ASP A 404 -1.91 -22.26 4.22
C ASP A 404 -2.59 -21.37 5.26
N GLN A 405 -2.38 -20.05 5.20
CA GLN A 405 -3.06 -19.09 6.07
C GLN A 405 -4.59 -19.12 5.90
N PHE A 406 -5.06 -19.39 4.68
CA PHE A 406 -6.47 -19.59 4.42
C PHE A 406 -6.98 -20.89 5.06
N GLN A 407 -6.29 -22.01 4.86
CA GLN A 407 -6.68 -23.30 5.43
C GLN A 407 -6.62 -23.30 6.97
N ASP A 408 -5.58 -22.69 7.56
CA ASP A 408 -5.47 -22.50 9.00
C ASP A 408 -6.65 -21.70 9.55
N SER A 409 -7.04 -20.62 8.85
CA SER A 409 -8.19 -19.78 9.19
C SER A 409 -9.51 -20.52 9.02
N TYR A 410 -9.62 -21.41 8.04
CA TYR A 410 -10.81 -22.21 7.77
C TYR A 410 -10.99 -23.35 8.77
N ALA A 411 -9.93 -24.14 9.00
CA ALA A 411 -9.94 -25.32 9.88
C ALA A 411 -10.00 -24.97 11.37
N ASN A 412 -9.32 -23.89 11.80
CA ASN A 412 -9.34 -23.47 13.20
C ASN A 412 -10.49 -22.51 13.54
N SER A 413 -11.38 -22.22 12.58
CA SER A 413 -12.53 -21.37 12.83
C SER A 413 -13.68 -22.19 13.41
N ASN A 414 -14.15 -21.78 14.59
CA ASN A 414 -15.41 -22.26 15.16
C ASN A 414 -16.64 -21.67 14.42
N SER A 415 -16.45 -20.99 13.28
CA SER A 415 -17.52 -20.37 12.53
C SER A 415 -18.20 -21.38 11.60
N ILE A 416 -19.41 -21.79 11.99
CA ILE A 416 -20.32 -22.60 11.15
C ILE A 416 -20.57 -21.92 9.79
N LEU A 417 -20.60 -20.59 9.75
CA LEU A 417 -20.80 -19.85 8.50
C LEU A 417 -19.61 -20.00 7.56
N LEU A 418 -18.39 -19.95 8.08
CA LEU A 418 -17.19 -20.14 7.25
C LEU A 418 -17.08 -21.59 6.76
N SER A 419 -17.37 -22.58 7.61
CA SER A 419 -17.36 -23.98 7.17
C SER A 419 -18.44 -24.31 6.13
N SER A 420 -19.49 -23.49 6.03
CA SER A 420 -20.52 -23.60 4.99
C SER A 420 -20.11 -22.96 3.64
N THR A 421 -19.02 -22.20 3.58
CA THR A 421 -18.52 -21.61 2.32
C THR A 421 -17.56 -22.55 1.59
N ARG A 422 -17.11 -22.16 0.39
CA ARG A 422 -16.24 -22.99 -0.43
C ARG A 422 -14.81 -23.02 0.15
N PRO A 423 -14.15 -24.18 0.28
CA PRO A 423 -12.80 -24.26 0.84
C PRO A 423 -11.70 -23.89 -0.18
N THR A 424 -11.89 -22.82 -0.95
CA THR A 424 -10.98 -22.40 -2.03
C THR A 424 -10.57 -20.94 -1.92
N THR A 425 -9.34 -20.62 -2.32
CA THR A 425 -8.77 -19.26 -2.37
C THR A 425 -9.13 -18.50 -3.65
N GLN A 426 -10.44 -18.39 -3.92
CA GLN A 426 -10.97 -17.69 -5.10
C GLN A 426 -12.18 -16.83 -4.72
N VAL A 427 -12.53 -15.87 -5.57
CA VAL A 427 -13.74 -15.06 -5.38
C VAL A 427 -14.95 -15.97 -5.53
N ASP A 428 -15.89 -15.92 -4.57
CA ASP A 428 -17.09 -16.74 -4.60
C ASP A 428 -17.94 -16.40 -5.85
N PRO A 429 -18.35 -17.40 -6.66
CA PRO A 429 -19.17 -17.22 -7.87
C PRO A 429 -20.41 -16.36 -7.69
N ILE A 430 -21.03 -16.37 -6.50
CA ILE A 430 -22.23 -15.58 -6.22
C ILE A 430 -22.02 -14.07 -6.45
N LEU A 431 -20.76 -13.60 -6.40
CA LEU A 431 -20.42 -12.19 -6.53
C LEU A 431 -20.23 -11.71 -7.97
N TRP A 432 -19.98 -12.61 -8.93
CA TRP A 432 -19.70 -12.26 -10.32
C TRP A 432 -20.57 -12.96 -11.35
N LEU A 433 -21.24 -14.07 -11.00
CA LEU A 433 -22.20 -14.71 -11.88
C LEU A 433 -23.37 -13.78 -12.23
N SER A 434 -23.91 -13.98 -13.44
CA SER A 434 -25.03 -13.22 -13.98
C SER A 434 -26.29 -13.47 -13.15
N MET A 435 -26.76 -12.43 -12.46
CA MET A 435 -27.94 -12.46 -11.59
C MET A 435 -28.54 -11.06 -11.54
N THR A 436 -29.82 -10.95 -11.20
CA THR A 436 -30.42 -9.67 -10.81
C THR A 436 -29.83 -9.19 -9.47
N CYS A 437 -29.95 -7.88 -9.19
CA CYS A 437 -29.50 -7.32 -7.91
C CYS A 437 -30.20 -7.99 -6.71
N SER A 438 -31.49 -8.29 -6.86
CA SER A 438 -32.33 -8.91 -5.82
C SER A 438 -31.92 -10.36 -5.55
N GLU A 439 -31.69 -11.17 -6.58
CA GLU A 439 -31.20 -12.54 -6.45
C GLU A 439 -29.82 -12.58 -5.78
N ARG A 440 -28.89 -11.75 -6.26
CA ARG A 440 -27.54 -11.67 -5.67
C ARG A 440 -27.61 -11.27 -4.20
N SER A 441 -28.45 -10.30 -3.86
CA SER A 441 -28.66 -9.87 -2.47
C SER A 441 -29.13 -11.03 -1.59
N ARG A 442 -30.11 -11.83 -2.03
CA ARG A 442 -30.60 -12.99 -1.27
C ARG A 442 -29.51 -14.05 -1.06
N VAL A 443 -28.77 -14.39 -2.11
CA VAL A 443 -27.70 -15.39 -2.05
C VAL A 443 -26.56 -14.93 -1.13
N VAL A 444 -26.16 -13.66 -1.24
CA VAL A 444 -25.14 -13.08 -0.36
C VAL A 444 -25.62 -13.02 1.09
N ARG A 445 -26.87 -12.62 1.35
CA ARG A 445 -27.47 -12.64 2.70
C ARG A 445 -27.45 -14.04 3.29
N TRP A 446 -27.85 -15.05 2.52
CA TRP A 446 -27.80 -16.46 2.95
C TRP A 446 -26.39 -16.89 3.37
N ARG A 447 -25.38 -16.58 2.54
CA ARG A 447 -23.96 -16.86 2.85
C ARG A 447 -23.46 -16.17 4.12
N LEU A 448 -23.95 -14.96 4.39
CA LEU A 448 -23.60 -14.21 5.58
C LEU A 448 -24.41 -14.63 6.82
N GLY A 449 -25.31 -15.62 6.68
CA GLY A 449 -26.21 -16.08 7.73
C GLY A 449 -27.28 -15.06 8.09
N TRP A 450 -27.56 -14.11 7.21
CA TRP A 450 -28.53 -13.05 7.43
C TRP A 450 -29.90 -13.48 6.94
N LEU A 451 -30.80 -13.70 7.87
CA LEU A 451 -32.22 -13.83 7.56
C LEU A 451 -32.79 -12.43 7.21
N PRO A 452 -33.86 -12.37 6.41
CA PRO A 452 -34.50 -11.09 6.08
C PRO A 452 -34.85 -10.30 7.36
N GLY A 453 -34.86 -8.97 7.27
CA GLY A 453 -35.11 -8.02 8.38
C GLY A 453 -34.20 -8.07 9.63
N GLY A 454 -33.20 -8.94 9.70
CA GLY A 454 -32.05 -8.83 10.62
C GLY A 454 -32.32 -9.01 12.13
N LYS A 455 -33.58 -9.28 12.52
CA LYS A 455 -33.98 -9.61 13.90
C LYS A 455 -34.70 -10.97 13.90
N PRO A 456 -34.54 -11.81 14.94
CA PRO A 456 -35.39 -12.97 15.10
C PRO A 456 -36.86 -12.51 15.18
N LYS A 457 -37.70 -12.96 14.25
CA LYS A 457 -39.15 -12.78 14.25
C LYS A 457 -39.78 -14.13 14.57
N GLU A 458 -40.88 -14.13 15.31
CA GLU A 458 -41.67 -15.35 15.51
C GLU A 458 -42.32 -15.78 14.20
N TYR A 459 -42.39 -17.09 13.97
CA TYR A 459 -43.01 -17.64 12.77
C TYR A 459 -44.54 -17.53 12.85
N ILE A 460 -45.14 -17.00 11.78
CA ILE A 460 -46.58 -16.72 11.70
C ILE A 460 -47.41 -18.01 11.82
N LEU A 461 -46.88 -19.14 11.33
CA LEU A 461 -47.60 -20.43 11.33
C LEU A 461 -47.20 -21.36 12.50
N HIS A 462 -46.13 -21.06 13.26
CA HIS A 462 -45.78 -21.72 14.53
C HIS A 462 -45.41 -20.69 15.60
N PRO A 463 -46.40 -20.22 16.39
CA PRO A 463 -46.16 -19.30 17.49
C PRO A 463 -45.16 -19.88 18.50
N GLY A 464 -44.20 -19.08 18.96
CA GLY A 464 -43.19 -19.47 19.97
C GLY A 464 -41.85 -20.01 19.44
N HIS A 465 -41.66 -20.13 18.12
CA HIS A 465 -40.36 -20.47 17.51
C HIS A 465 -39.80 -19.30 16.69
N ASN A 466 -38.53 -18.96 16.96
CA ASN A 466 -37.80 -17.93 16.21
C ASN A 466 -37.30 -18.47 14.87
N TRP A 467 -37.38 -17.66 13.81
CA TRP A 467 -36.78 -17.97 12.51
C TRP A 467 -35.28 -18.29 12.63
N SER A 468 -34.90 -19.51 12.23
CA SER A 468 -33.51 -19.97 12.11
C SER A 468 -33.29 -20.67 10.77
N ARG A 469 -32.03 -20.80 10.33
CA ARG A 469 -31.71 -21.51 9.08
C ARG A 469 -32.14 -22.98 9.10
N ARG A 470 -32.13 -23.64 10.26
CA ARG A 470 -32.65 -25.00 10.39
C ARG A 470 -34.16 -25.04 10.22
N HIS A 471 -34.86 -24.09 10.82
CA HIS A 471 -36.32 -23.97 10.68
C HIS A 471 -36.75 -23.69 9.24
N VAL A 472 -35.97 -22.88 8.51
CA VAL A 472 -36.16 -22.66 7.06
C VAL A 472 -36.20 -23.98 6.29
N HIS A 473 -35.27 -24.90 6.58
CA HIS A 473 -35.16 -26.16 5.83
C HIS A 473 -36.41 -27.03 6.02
N GLU A 474 -36.93 -27.07 7.25
CA GLU A 474 -38.12 -27.84 7.62
C GLU A 474 -39.39 -27.19 7.06
N CYS A 475 -39.60 -25.89 7.31
CA CYS A 475 -40.83 -25.18 6.94
C CYS A 475 -41.01 -25.04 5.42
N LEU A 476 -39.93 -24.83 4.67
CA LEU A 476 -39.99 -24.71 3.21
C LEU A 476 -39.73 -26.03 2.49
N SER A 477 -39.59 -27.14 3.22
CA SER A 477 -39.26 -28.47 2.70
C SER A 477 -38.09 -28.42 1.70
N VAL A 478 -37.02 -27.71 2.09
CA VAL A 478 -35.93 -27.32 1.17
C VAL A 478 -35.23 -28.53 0.56
N HIS A 479 -35.00 -29.59 1.35
CA HIS A 479 -34.42 -30.84 0.88
C HIS A 479 -35.25 -31.51 -0.21
N ASP A 480 -36.57 -31.62 0.02
CA ASP A 480 -37.49 -32.30 -0.90
C ASP A 480 -37.62 -31.49 -2.21
N ARG A 481 -37.66 -30.15 -2.13
CA ARG A 481 -37.73 -29.27 -3.30
C ARG A 481 -36.45 -29.25 -4.13
N LEU A 482 -35.29 -29.34 -3.48
CA LEU A 482 -33.99 -29.34 -4.17
C LEU A 482 -33.51 -30.74 -4.56
N TYR A 483 -34.31 -31.78 -4.33
CA TYR A 483 -33.96 -33.19 -4.57
C TYR A 483 -32.65 -33.60 -3.87
N LEU A 484 -32.44 -33.13 -2.64
CA LEU A 484 -31.23 -33.37 -1.85
C LEU A 484 -31.50 -34.27 -0.62
N PRO A 485 -30.57 -35.17 -0.25
CA PRO A 485 -30.70 -36.00 0.94
C PRO A 485 -30.75 -35.16 2.23
N ARG A 486 -31.59 -35.58 3.19
CA ARG A 486 -31.68 -34.95 4.53
C ARG A 486 -30.39 -35.04 5.36
N SER A 487 -29.41 -35.85 4.94
CA SER A 487 -28.08 -35.91 5.55
C SER A 487 -27.24 -34.65 5.30
N ILE A 488 -27.59 -33.84 4.30
CA ILE A 488 -26.93 -32.54 4.05
C ILE A 488 -27.51 -31.51 5.03
N GLU A 489 -26.71 -31.02 5.97
CA GLU A 489 -27.19 -30.10 7.01
C GLU A 489 -27.69 -28.75 6.44
N ASP A 490 -26.99 -28.24 5.41
CA ASP A 490 -27.27 -26.96 4.77
C ASP A 490 -27.39 -27.13 3.24
N PRO A 491 -28.56 -27.56 2.74
CA PRO A 491 -28.77 -27.87 1.32
C PRO A 491 -28.54 -26.66 0.41
N ILE A 492 -28.86 -25.44 0.86
CA ILE A 492 -28.67 -24.24 0.06
C ILE A 492 -27.17 -23.92 -0.07
N SER A 493 -26.41 -23.88 1.03
CA SER A 493 -24.96 -23.60 0.92
C SER A 493 -24.22 -24.70 0.17
N PHE A 494 -24.66 -25.95 0.30
CA PHE A 494 -24.15 -27.07 -0.49
C PHE A 494 -24.30 -26.78 -1.99
N LEU A 495 -25.50 -26.41 -2.47
CA LEU A 495 -25.68 -26.04 -3.87
C LEU A 495 -24.84 -24.83 -4.26
N LEU A 496 -24.78 -23.77 -3.45
CA LEU A 496 -23.95 -22.60 -3.77
C LEU A 496 -22.46 -22.96 -3.91
N ASN A 497 -21.98 -23.97 -3.17
CA ASN A 497 -20.62 -24.50 -3.32
C ASN A 497 -20.39 -25.28 -4.62
N LEU A 498 -21.45 -25.76 -5.28
CA LEU A 498 -21.39 -26.42 -6.58
C LEU A 498 -21.41 -25.44 -7.76
N LEU A 499 -21.66 -24.15 -7.53
CA LEU A 499 -21.70 -23.16 -8.62
C LEU A 499 -20.41 -23.18 -9.44
N PRO A 500 -20.50 -22.96 -10.77
CA PRO A 500 -19.33 -23.00 -11.63
C PRO A 500 -18.34 -21.88 -11.30
N LEU A 501 -17.04 -22.22 -11.23
CA LEU A 501 -15.95 -21.24 -11.09
C LEU A 501 -15.56 -20.61 -12.45
N HIS A 502 -15.90 -21.30 -13.53
CA HIS A 502 -15.64 -20.91 -14.91
C HIS A 502 -16.88 -21.23 -15.75
N LYS A 503 -17.07 -20.55 -16.88
CA LYS A 503 -18.18 -20.85 -17.78
C LYS A 503 -18.17 -22.36 -18.14
N PRO A 504 -19.20 -23.14 -17.76
CA PRO A 504 -19.19 -24.59 -17.94
C PRO A 504 -19.42 -24.98 -19.40
N ARG A 505 -19.05 -26.23 -19.76
CA ARG A 505 -19.37 -26.77 -21.10
C ARG A 505 -20.88 -27.01 -21.23
N PRO A 506 -21.43 -27.13 -22.45
CA PRO A 506 -22.87 -27.26 -22.68
C PRO A 506 -23.55 -28.44 -21.96
N THR A 507 -22.81 -29.52 -21.72
CA THR A 507 -23.31 -30.73 -21.06
C THR A 507 -23.41 -30.60 -19.55
N ASP A 508 -22.67 -29.66 -18.94
CA ASP A 508 -22.43 -29.64 -17.50
C ASP A 508 -23.48 -28.80 -16.73
N HIS A 509 -24.37 -28.10 -17.44
CA HIS A 509 -25.32 -27.17 -16.83
C HIS A 509 -26.79 -27.65 -16.80
N HIS A 510 -27.09 -28.86 -17.30
CA HIS A 510 -28.47 -29.39 -17.31
C HIS A 510 -29.11 -29.45 -15.91
N ASN A 511 -28.31 -29.74 -14.88
CA ASN A 511 -28.80 -29.75 -13.48
C ASN A 511 -29.17 -28.34 -12.99
N TRP A 512 -28.48 -27.30 -13.47
CA TRP A 512 -28.73 -25.91 -13.06
C TRP A 512 -30.02 -25.35 -13.64
N VAL A 513 -30.44 -25.82 -14.83
CA VAL A 513 -31.73 -25.45 -15.45
C VAL A 513 -32.91 -25.74 -14.53
N VAL A 514 -32.84 -26.83 -13.76
CA VAL A 514 -33.89 -27.22 -12.81
C VAL A 514 -33.64 -26.64 -11.42
N LEU A 515 -32.43 -26.78 -10.88
CA LEU A 515 -32.15 -26.45 -9.48
C LEU A 515 -32.09 -24.94 -9.20
N TRP A 516 -31.62 -24.13 -10.15
CA TRP A 516 -31.43 -22.69 -9.92
C TRP A 516 -32.75 -21.92 -9.77
N PRO A 517 -33.77 -22.09 -10.64
CA PRO A 517 -35.07 -21.45 -10.45
C PRO A 517 -35.74 -21.84 -9.13
N ILE A 518 -35.64 -23.12 -8.72
CA ILE A 518 -36.18 -23.60 -7.44
C ILE A 518 -35.48 -22.89 -6.28
N LEU A 519 -34.15 -22.80 -6.30
CA LEU A 519 -33.39 -22.09 -5.27
C LEU A 519 -33.76 -20.60 -5.21
N CYS A 520 -33.85 -19.92 -6.35
CA CYS A 520 -34.28 -18.52 -6.41
C CYS A 520 -35.69 -18.33 -5.83
N THR A 521 -36.59 -19.29 -6.05
CA THR A 521 -37.96 -19.29 -5.53
C THR A 521 -37.96 -19.47 -4.01
N ILE A 522 -37.23 -20.47 -3.48
CA ILE A 522 -37.07 -20.68 -2.03
C ILE A 522 -36.54 -19.40 -1.34
N LEU A 523 -35.49 -18.80 -1.90
CA LEU A 523 -34.89 -17.58 -1.34
C LEU A 523 -35.83 -16.36 -1.44
N HIS A 524 -36.73 -16.33 -2.42
CA HIS A 524 -37.74 -15.29 -2.54
C HIS A 524 -38.88 -15.49 -1.52
N GLU A 525 -39.37 -16.72 -1.36
CA GLU A 525 -40.37 -17.06 -0.34
C GLU A 525 -39.87 -16.74 1.07
N LEU A 526 -38.57 -16.90 1.34
CA LEU A 526 -37.96 -16.47 2.60
C LEU A 526 -38.18 -15.00 2.91
N ASP A 527 -38.08 -14.11 1.91
CA ASP A 527 -38.36 -12.70 2.12
C ASP A 527 -39.84 -12.48 2.45
N TYR A 528 -40.76 -13.22 1.81
CA TYR A 528 -42.21 -13.15 2.06
C TYR A 528 -42.56 -13.52 3.50
N TYR A 529 -42.14 -14.70 3.95
CA TYR A 529 -42.48 -15.20 5.28
C TYR A 529 -41.94 -14.32 6.42
N PHE A 530 -40.95 -13.49 6.13
CA PHE A 530 -40.39 -12.57 7.10
C PHE A 530 -41.10 -11.20 7.12
N HIS A 531 -41.44 -10.65 5.95
CA HIS A 531 -41.86 -9.24 5.82
C HIS A 531 -43.38 -9.00 5.74
N ASP A 532 -44.24 -10.02 5.66
CA ASP A 532 -45.72 -9.90 5.54
C ASP A 532 -46.22 -9.07 4.33
N GLU A 533 -45.32 -8.56 3.49
CA GLU A 533 -45.60 -7.84 2.26
C GLU A 533 -44.95 -8.59 1.08
N CYS A 534 -45.73 -8.82 0.02
CA CYS A 534 -45.29 -9.57 -1.15
C CYS A 534 -44.66 -8.62 -2.20
N PRO A 535 -43.34 -8.66 -2.43
CA PRO A 535 -42.82 -8.19 -3.72
C PRO A 535 -43.37 -9.11 -4.81
N PRO A 536 -43.77 -8.59 -5.99
CA PRO A 536 -44.35 -9.40 -7.05
C PRO A 536 -43.43 -10.59 -7.35
N PRO A 537 -43.99 -11.78 -7.63
CA PRO A 537 -43.20 -12.97 -7.92
C PRO A 537 -42.21 -12.65 -9.05
N PRO A 538 -40.96 -13.10 -8.96
CA PRO A 538 -39.95 -12.80 -9.97
C PRO A 538 -40.45 -13.31 -11.32
N VAL A 539 -40.47 -12.42 -12.31
CA VAL A 539 -40.70 -12.81 -13.71
C VAL A 539 -39.48 -13.62 -14.15
N ASP A 540 -39.66 -14.93 -14.27
CA ASP A 540 -38.63 -15.92 -14.64
C ASP A 540 -37.42 -15.99 -13.67
N PRO A 541 -37.58 -16.62 -12.49
CA PRO A 541 -36.53 -16.67 -11.46
C PRO A 541 -35.28 -17.37 -11.97
N GLY A 542 -34.13 -16.70 -11.88
CA GLY A 542 -32.84 -17.26 -12.27
C GLY A 542 -32.52 -17.16 -13.76
N ALA A 543 -33.40 -16.59 -14.59
CA ALA A 543 -33.24 -16.48 -16.04
C ALA A 543 -31.90 -15.90 -16.48
N LYS A 544 -31.41 -14.86 -15.78
CA LYS A 544 -30.13 -14.21 -16.11
C LYS A 544 -28.94 -15.16 -16.00
N LEU A 545 -28.94 -16.07 -15.03
CA LEU A 545 -27.88 -17.06 -14.90
C LEU A 545 -28.02 -18.14 -15.97
N LEU A 546 -29.23 -18.62 -16.20
CA LEU A 546 -29.51 -19.67 -17.18
C LEU A 546 -29.19 -19.21 -18.61
N ASN A 547 -29.54 -17.97 -18.96
CA ASN A 547 -29.16 -17.35 -20.23
C ASN A 547 -27.64 -17.26 -20.35
N TRP A 548 -26.94 -16.79 -19.31
CA TRP A 548 -25.48 -16.74 -19.32
C TRP A 548 -24.81 -18.12 -19.44
N LEU A 549 -25.43 -19.16 -18.87
CA LEU A 549 -24.95 -20.55 -18.99
C LEU A 549 -25.20 -21.15 -20.38
N SER A 550 -26.19 -20.63 -21.12
CA SER A 550 -26.58 -21.12 -22.45
C SER A 550 -26.02 -20.28 -23.62
N GLU A 551 -25.70 -19.01 -23.39
CA GLU A 551 -24.98 -18.15 -24.34
C GLU A 551 -23.60 -18.76 -24.64
N GLN A 552 -23.23 -18.93 -25.91
CA GLN A 552 -21.91 -19.42 -26.33
C GLN A 552 -20.87 -18.31 -26.27
#